data_AF-A0AAN1RVV2-F1
#
_entry.id   AF-A0AAN1RVV2-F1
#
_cell.length_a   1.000
_cell.length_b   1.000
_cell.length_c   1.000
_cell.angle_alpha   90.00
_cell.angle_beta   90.00
_cell.angle_gamma   90.00
#
_symmetry.space_group_name_H-M   'P 1'
#
loop_
_entity.id
_entity.type
_entity.pdbx_description
1 polymer ?
#
loop_
_entity_poly.entity_id
_entity_poly.type
_entity_poly.pdbx_seq_one_letter_code
_entity_poly.pdbx_strand_id
1 'polypeptide(L)'
;MISSRLGFRERRYLALGDAAGPEMQAARRLLALGAEVHIASADALEPELEACRIGARAQPDAEALSRRLGGMRLHGAVIAPTHGGPAKLLGDGQAWEAGLVRNFLAPLQLVTGLMAGGGLAAGASLVLRLADGAGPAAAASAALQHAFFHGRRELLQAGIRVNFLSGEDLDSGPVLFLLSEASRWMTGSLMVADRGRGLRKVPLS
;
A
#
# COMPACT_ATOMS: atom_id res chain seq x y z
N MET A 1 -21.30 -1.38 17.64
CA MET A 1 -20.05 -1.87 18.26
C MET A 1 -19.39 -2.92 17.33
N ILE A 2 -18.92 -2.51 16.14
CA ILE A 2 -18.27 -3.38 15.13
C ILE A 2 -16.73 -3.34 15.27
N SER A 3 -16.21 -2.33 15.97
CA SER A 3 -14.79 -2.01 16.10
C SER A 3 -13.92 -3.11 16.71
N SER A 4 -14.45 -3.94 17.62
CA SER A 4 -13.71 -5.06 18.22
C SER A 4 -13.55 -6.26 17.27
N ARG A 5 -14.29 -6.32 16.15
CA ARG A 5 -14.29 -7.47 15.23
C ARG A 5 -13.28 -7.37 14.10
N LEU A 6 -12.70 -6.20 13.84
CA LEU A 6 -11.73 -6.04 12.75
C LEU A 6 -10.31 -6.52 13.13
N GLY A 7 -10.05 -6.69 14.44
CA GLY A 7 -8.86 -7.37 14.95
C GLY A 7 -7.57 -6.58 14.89
N PHE A 8 -7.59 -5.24 14.88
CA PHE A 8 -6.38 -4.41 14.73
C PHE A 8 -5.58 -4.17 16.01
N ARG A 9 -6.19 -4.32 17.18
CA ARG A 9 -5.56 -4.03 18.47
C ARG A 9 -4.31 -4.89 18.67
N GLU A 10 -3.24 -4.29 19.18
CA GLU A 10 -1.96 -4.97 19.47
C GLU A 10 -1.30 -5.63 18.24
N ARG A 11 -1.74 -5.25 17.03
CA ARG A 11 -1.11 -5.65 15.76
C ARG A 11 -0.27 -4.50 15.21
N ARG A 12 0.76 -4.85 14.47
CA ARG A 12 1.73 -3.92 13.86
C ARG A 12 1.44 -3.67 12.39
N TYR A 13 1.43 -2.42 11.98
CA TYR A 13 1.18 -2.02 10.60
C TYR A 13 2.22 -1.05 10.09
N LEU A 14 2.51 -1.12 8.79
CA LEU A 14 3.27 -0.11 8.06
C LEU A 14 2.33 0.76 7.24
N ALA A 15 2.50 2.08 7.30
CA ALA A 15 1.94 3.00 6.33
C ALA A 15 3.06 3.75 5.59
N LEU A 16 3.12 3.57 4.28
CA LEU A 16 4.06 4.24 3.40
C LEU A 16 3.29 5.12 2.42
N GLY A 17 3.57 6.43 2.41
CA GLY A 17 2.99 7.35 1.42
C GLY A 17 2.94 8.82 1.85
N ASP A 18 1.97 9.54 1.30
CA ASP A 18 1.85 11.00 1.37
C ASP A 18 1.11 11.40 2.65
N ALA A 19 1.48 12.53 3.27
CA ALA A 19 0.86 12.99 4.53
C ALA A 19 -0.68 13.13 4.44
N ALA A 20 -1.19 13.51 3.26
CA ALA A 20 -2.61 13.71 2.99
C ALA A 20 -3.33 12.44 2.46
N GLY A 21 -2.59 11.36 2.19
CA GLY A 21 -3.12 10.17 1.53
C GLY A 21 -4.04 9.30 2.41
N PRO A 22 -4.85 8.42 1.78
CA PRO A 22 -5.69 7.45 2.49
C PRO A 22 -4.89 6.52 3.41
N GLU A 23 -3.62 6.25 3.10
CA GLU A 23 -2.67 5.51 3.94
C GLU A 23 -2.44 6.17 5.29
N MET A 24 -2.30 7.50 5.35
CA MET A 24 -2.12 8.24 6.61
C MET A 24 -3.43 8.42 7.36
N GLN A 25 -4.55 8.55 6.63
CA GLN A 25 -5.87 8.48 7.24
C GLN A 25 -6.12 7.11 7.89
N ALA A 26 -5.69 6.03 7.23
CA ALA A 26 -5.77 4.68 7.78
C ALA A 26 -4.84 4.51 8.98
N ALA A 27 -3.61 5.05 8.93
CA ALA A 27 -2.67 5.06 10.06
C ALA A 27 -3.29 5.70 11.31
N ARG A 28 -3.90 6.89 11.17
CA ARG A 28 -4.63 7.56 12.28
C ARG A 28 -5.71 6.66 12.87
N ARG A 29 -6.52 6.03 12.02
CA ARG A 29 -7.59 5.12 12.48
C ARG A 29 -7.03 3.87 13.15
N LEU A 30 -5.93 3.30 12.64
CA LEU A 30 -5.27 2.14 13.24
C LEU A 30 -4.74 2.47 14.64
N LEU A 31 -4.10 3.63 14.82
CA LEU A 31 -3.67 4.11 16.14
C LEU A 31 -4.86 4.27 17.10
N ALA A 32 -5.95 4.88 16.65
CA ALA A 32 -7.17 5.02 17.45
C ALA A 32 -7.81 3.66 17.82
N LEU A 33 -7.51 2.60 17.07
CA LEU A 33 -7.95 1.23 17.31
C LEU A 33 -6.97 0.42 18.18
N GLY A 34 -5.91 1.05 18.68
CA GLY A 34 -4.89 0.42 19.54
C GLY A 34 -3.90 -0.47 18.78
N ALA A 35 -3.72 -0.22 17.49
CA ALA A 35 -2.65 -0.85 16.72
C ALA A 35 -1.32 -0.12 16.92
N GLU A 36 -0.21 -0.83 16.73
CA GLU A 36 1.11 -0.22 16.60
C GLU A 36 1.32 0.12 15.12
N VAL A 37 1.66 1.38 14.81
CA VAL A 37 1.83 1.83 13.43
C VAL A 37 3.23 2.41 13.25
N HIS A 38 3.88 2.00 12.16
CA HIS A 38 5.13 2.57 11.70
C HIS A 38 4.89 3.33 10.40
N ILE A 39 5.43 4.54 10.28
CA ILE A 39 5.14 5.45 9.16
C ILE A 39 6.41 5.79 8.40
N ALA A 40 6.40 5.56 7.09
CA ALA A 40 7.42 6.05 6.18
C ALA A 40 6.79 7.09 5.26
N SER A 41 7.25 8.34 5.37
CA SER A 41 6.79 9.45 4.53
C SER A 41 7.95 10.42 4.31
N ALA A 42 7.95 11.13 3.18
CA ALA A 42 8.88 12.23 2.97
C ALA A 42 8.33 13.55 3.56
N ASP A 43 7.01 13.64 3.68
CA ASP A 43 6.30 14.86 4.08
C ASP A 43 6.37 15.08 5.59
N ALA A 44 6.13 16.31 6.04
CA ALA A 44 5.89 16.59 7.45
C ALA A 44 4.54 15.97 7.89
N LEU A 45 4.52 15.31 9.04
CA LEU A 45 3.30 14.71 9.60
C LEU A 45 2.81 15.51 10.82
N GLU A 46 1.56 15.26 11.18
CA GLU A 46 0.99 15.70 12.44
C GLU A 46 1.75 15.07 13.63
N PRO A 47 1.83 15.73 14.81
CA PRO A 47 2.66 15.28 15.92
C PRO A 47 2.44 13.82 16.34
N GLU A 48 1.18 13.36 16.34
CA GLU A 48 0.83 11.97 16.69
C GLU A 48 1.42 10.96 15.72
N LEU A 49 1.40 11.25 14.42
CA LEU A 49 1.98 10.40 13.38
C LEU A 49 3.50 10.53 13.29
N GLU A 50 4.03 11.71 13.61
CA GLU A 50 5.48 11.95 13.62
C GLU A 50 6.18 11.06 14.65
N ALA A 51 5.55 10.80 15.80
CA ALA A 51 6.06 9.85 16.80
C ALA A 51 6.14 8.40 16.29
N CYS A 52 5.34 8.06 15.28
CA CYS A 52 5.33 6.75 14.61
C CYS A 52 6.29 6.68 13.41
N ARG A 53 6.97 7.78 13.05
CA ARG A 53 7.83 7.84 11.87
C ARG A 53 9.02 6.90 12.02
N ILE A 54 9.29 6.17 10.94
CA ILE A 54 10.51 5.41 10.75
C ILE A 54 11.34 6.03 9.63
N GLY A 55 12.48 6.62 10.00
CA GLY A 55 13.45 7.17 9.06
C GLY A 55 13.44 8.68 9.00
N ALA A 56 14.30 9.22 8.13
CA ALA A 56 14.38 10.65 7.90
C ALA A 56 13.24 11.13 6.99
N ARG A 57 13.00 12.45 6.98
CA ARG A 57 12.10 13.12 6.04
C ARG A 57 12.74 13.18 4.65
N ALA A 58 12.78 12.03 3.99
CA ALA A 58 13.33 11.84 2.66
C ALA A 58 12.51 10.77 1.93
N GLN A 59 12.74 10.66 0.62
CA GLN A 59 12.21 9.54 -0.16
C GLN A 59 12.59 8.22 0.54
N PRO A 60 11.62 7.37 0.91
CA PRO A 60 11.91 6.14 1.63
C PRO A 60 12.72 5.18 0.76
N ASP A 61 13.92 4.82 1.22
CA ASP A 61 14.72 3.73 0.63
C ASP A 61 14.11 2.40 1.07
N ALA A 62 13.61 1.63 0.12
CA ALA A 62 12.95 0.34 0.34
C ALA A 62 13.86 -0.69 1.02
N GLU A 63 15.17 -0.68 0.73
CA GLU A 63 16.12 -1.63 1.31
C GLU A 63 16.43 -1.25 2.76
N ALA A 64 16.71 0.02 3.02
CA ALA A 64 16.89 0.51 4.40
C ALA A 64 15.62 0.31 5.24
N LEU A 65 14.44 0.53 4.65
CA LEU A 65 13.16 0.37 5.30
C LEU A 65 12.89 -1.10 5.66
N SER A 66 13.07 -2.02 4.72
CA SER A 66 12.90 -3.46 4.96
C SER A 66 13.87 -4.00 6.02
N ARG A 67 15.13 -3.55 6.02
CA ARG A 67 16.11 -3.89 7.08
C ARG A 67 15.66 -3.42 8.45
N ARG A 68 15.18 -2.18 8.57
CA ARG A 68 14.70 -1.61 9.85
C ARG A 68 13.44 -2.28 10.37
N LEU A 69 12.56 -2.70 9.47
CA LEU A 69 11.35 -3.43 9.80
C LEU A 69 11.59 -4.94 9.98
N GLY A 70 12.79 -5.42 9.65
CA GLY A 70 13.23 -6.79 9.87
C GLY A 70 13.04 -7.17 11.34
N GLY A 71 12.31 -8.27 11.60
CA GLY A 71 12.00 -8.73 12.94
C GLY A 71 10.79 -8.08 13.63
N MET A 72 10.17 -7.03 13.05
CA MET A 72 9.00 -6.37 13.65
C MET A 72 7.67 -7.14 13.49
N ARG A 73 7.62 -8.22 12.69
CA ARG A 73 6.41 -9.04 12.47
C ARG A 73 5.14 -8.20 12.20
N LEU A 74 5.13 -7.52 11.07
CA LEU A 74 4.01 -6.72 10.59
C LEU A 74 2.81 -7.60 10.23
N HIS A 75 1.63 -7.20 10.68
CA HIS A 75 0.35 -7.84 10.37
C HIS A 75 -0.31 -7.22 9.13
N GLY A 76 0.19 -6.09 8.66
CA GLY A 76 -0.15 -5.57 7.37
C GLY A 76 0.66 -4.34 6.99
N ALA A 77 0.58 -3.98 5.72
CA ALA A 77 1.20 -2.77 5.20
C ALA A 77 0.30 -2.14 4.15
N VAL A 78 0.17 -0.81 4.20
CA VAL A 78 -0.33 0.00 3.09
C VAL A 78 0.85 0.69 2.42
N ILE A 79 1.05 0.38 1.13
CA ILE A 79 2.16 0.86 0.31
C ILE A 79 1.56 1.73 -0.78
N ALA A 80 1.65 3.04 -0.58
CA ALA A 80 1.21 4.07 -1.50
C ALA A 80 2.41 4.92 -1.91
N PRO A 81 3.17 4.52 -2.95
CA PRO A 81 4.25 5.37 -3.44
C PRO A 81 3.69 6.74 -3.86
N THR A 82 4.35 7.82 -3.42
CA THR A 82 4.09 9.23 -3.83
C THR A 82 3.64 9.32 -5.29
N HIS A 83 2.47 9.91 -5.53
CA HIS A 83 1.92 10.05 -6.88
C HIS A 83 2.83 10.95 -7.70
N GLY A 84 3.30 10.44 -8.85
CA GLY A 84 3.89 11.32 -9.86
C GLY A 84 2.80 12.24 -10.40
N GLY A 85 3.12 13.51 -10.62
CA GLY A 85 2.22 14.43 -11.32
C GLY A 85 1.83 13.90 -12.72
N PRO A 86 0.82 14.50 -13.36
CA PRO A 86 0.36 14.05 -14.67
C PRO A 86 1.52 14.02 -15.67
N ALA A 87 1.85 12.83 -16.16
CA ALA A 87 2.94 12.61 -17.09
C ALA A 87 2.38 12.14 -18.43
N LYS A 88 2.85 12.75 -19.52
CA LYS A 88 2.51 12.32 -20.88
C LYS A 88 3.13 10.96 -21.16
N LEU A 89 2.43 10.10 -21.89
CA LEU A 89 2.94 8.78 -22.30
C LEU A 89 4.27 8.90 -23.06
N LEU A 90 4.36 9.86 -23.99
CA LEU A 90 5.55 10.18 -24.77
C LEU A 90 6.44 11.21 -24.04
N GLY A 91 6.52 11.12 -22.72
CA GLY A 91 7.33 12.00 -21.87
C GLY A 91 8.83 11.72 -21.97
N ASP A 92 9.60 12.45 -21.17
CA ASP A 92 11.05 12.25 -21.09
C ASP A 92 11.41 10.90 -20.43
N GLY A 93 12.58 10.36 -20.77
CA GLY A 93 13.05 9.07 -20.24
C GLY A 93 13.29 9.07 -18.73
N GLN A 94 13.61 10.23 -18.14
CA GLN A 94 13.87 10.38 -16.71
C GLN A 94 12.58 10.27 -15.88
N ALA A 95 11.46 10.79 -16.38
CA ALA A 95 10.13 10.63 -15.81
C ALA A 95 9.67 9.17 -15.89
N TRP A 96 10.03 8.47 -16.98
CA TRP A 96 9.80 7.03 -17.10
C TRP A 96 10.59 6.23 -16.07
N GLU A 97 11.89 6.49 -15.96
CA GLU A 97 12.76 5.85 -14.98
C GLU A 97 12.28 6.11 -13.55
N ALA A 98 12.02 7.37 -13.19
CA ALA A 98 11.51 7.74 -11.88
C ALA A 98 10.15 7.08 -11.58
N GLY A 99 9.27 7.01 -12.58
CA GLY A 99 7.98 6.33 -12.48
C GLY A 99 8.12 4.85 -12.18
N LEU A 100 8.99 4.15 -12.91
CA LEU A 100 9.29 2.72 -12.72
C LEU A 100 9.95 2.44 -11.37
N VAL A 101 10.98 3.21 -11.02
CA VAL A 101 11.67 3.06 -9.73
C VAL A 101 10.67 3.22 -8.57
N ARG A 102 9.86 4.26 -8.61
CA ARG A 102 8.96 4.61 -7.51
C ARG A 102 7.72 3.73 -7.42
N ASN A 103 7.10 3.38 -8.55
CA ASN A 103 5.80 2.70 -8.56
C ASN A 103 5.88 1.20 -8.88
N PHE A 104 7.06 0.68 -9.23
CA PHE A 104 7.29 -0.74 -9.47
C PHE A 104 8.43 -1.28 -8.61
N LEU A 105 9.66 -0.79 -8.80
CA LEU A 105 10.84 -1.39 -8.17
C LEU A 105 10.86 -1.23 -6.65
N ALA A 106 10.65 -0.02 -6.13
CA ALA A 106 10.70 0.24 -4.69
C ALA A 106 9.62 -0.54 -3.91
N PRO A 107 8.33 -0.57 -4.32
CA PRO A 107 7.33 -1.43 -3.68
C PRO A 107 7.69 -2.92 -3.73
N LEU A 108 8.19 -3.39 -4.88
CA LEU A 108 8.60 -4.79 -5.05
C LEU A 108 9.75 -5.14 -4.09
N GLN A 109 10.81 -4.32 -4.06
CA GLN A 109 11.97 -4.48 -3.18
C GLN A 109 11.58 -4.43 -1.70
N LEU A 110 10.66 -3.54 -1.33
CA LEU A 110 10.19 -3.46 0.05
C LEU A 110 9.49 -4.76 0.46
N VAL A 111 8.56 -5.26 -0.37
CA VAL A 111 7.82 -6.49 -0.05
C VAL A 111 8.75 -7.70 -0.01
N THR A 112 9.65 -7.85 -0.99
CA THR A 112 10.60 -8.97 -1.02
C THR A 112 11.57 -8.90 0.16
N GLY A 113 12.06 -7.71 0.51
CA GLY A 113 12.91 -7.48 1.68
C GLY A 113 12.19 -7.82 2.99
N LEU A 114 10.93 -7.41 3.14
CA LEU A 114 10.12 -7.74 4.31
C LEU A 114 9.87 -9.25 4.42
N MET A 115 9.65 -9.94 3.30
CA MET A 115 9.49 -11.40 3.28
C MET A 115 10.80 -12.11 3.65
N ALA A 116 11.91 -11.74 3.00
CA ALA A 116 13.22 -12.34 3.25
C ALA A 116 13.70 -12.12 4.69
N GLY A 117 13.41 -10.95 5.27
CA GLY A 117 13.75 -10.61 6.65
C GLY A 117 12.79 -11.14 7.72
N GLY A 118 11.79 -11.96 7.35
CA GLY A 118 10.77 -12.43 8.30
C GLY A 118 9.94 -11.31 8.93
N GLY A 119 9.87 -10.16 8.26
CA GLY A 119 9.19 -8.95 8.72
C GLY A 119 7.67 -9.02 8.61
N LEU A 120 7.10 -10.06 7.98
CA LEU A 120 5.65 -10.26 7.85
C LEU A 120 5.17 -11.40 8.75
N ALA A 121 4.09 -11.15 9.49
CA ALA A 121 3.40 -12.17 10.26
C ALA A 121 2.61 -13.13 9.35
N ALA A 122 2.34 -14.34 9.85
CA ALA A 122 1.40 -15.23 9.18
C ALA A 122 0.01 -14.58 9.14
N GLY A 123 -0.64 -14.59 7.98
CA GLY A 123 -1.91 -13.89 7.75
C GLY A 123 -1.77 -12.41 7.39
N ALA A 124 -0.55 -11.89 7.23
CA ALA A 124 -0.33 -10.48 6.95
C ALA A 124 -1.06 -10.01 5.67
N SER A 125 -1.58 -8.78 5.70
CA SER A 125 -2.28 -8.16 4.58
C SER A 125 -1.50 -6.99 3.99
N LEU A 126 -1.15 -7.09 2.71
CA LEU A 126 -0.49 -6.05 1.93
C LEU A 126 -1.53 -5.36 1.05
N VAL A 127 -1.56 -4.03 1.12
CA VAL A 127 -2.45 -3.18 0.33
C VAL A 127 -1.59 -2.22 -0.47
N LEU A 128 -1.60 -2.34 -1.80
CA LEU A 128 -0.84 -1.47 -2.68
C LEU A 128 -1.78 -0.47 -3.35
N ARG A 129 -1.51 0.82 -3.17
CA ARG A 129 -2.21 1.87 -3.92
C ARG A 129 -1.52 2.02 -5.28
N LEU A 130 -2.30 1.85 -6.33
CA LEU A 130 -1.87 1.98 -7.71
C LEU A 130 -2.07 3.42 -8.16
N ALA A 131 -1.14 3.95 -8.94
CA ALA A 131 -1.34 5.21 -9.63
C ALA A 131 -2.41 5.04 -10.72
N ASP A 132 -3.38 5.96 -10.74
CA ASP A 132 -4.41 6.01 -11.77
C ASP A 132 -3.99 6.90 -12.96
N GLY A 133 -4.77 6.83 -14.05
CA GLY A 133 -4.63 7.68 -15.20
C GLY A 133 -3.67 7.14 -16.27
N ALA A 134 -2.96 8.04 -16.94
CA ALA A 134 -2.02 7.71 -18.01
C ALA A 134 -0.60 8.14 -17.64
N GLY A 135 0.38 7.44 -18.22
CA GLY A 135 1.80 7.77 -18.08
C GLY A 135 2.60 6.70 -17.31
N PRO A 136 3.86 7.01 -16.99
CA PRO A 136 4.80 6.03 -16.45
C PRO A 136 4.38 5.43 -15.10
N ALA A 137 3.81 6.25 -14.21
CA ALA A 137 3.38 5.77 -12.89
C ALA A 137 2.25 4.72 -13.01
N ALA A 138 1.23 5.00 -13.82
CA ALA A 138 0.13 4.06 -14.06
C ALA A 138 0.62 2.77 -14.75
N ALA A 139 1.52 2.88 -15.73
CA ALA A 139 2.12 1.72 -16.39
C ALA A 139 2.94 0.86 -15.42
N ALA A 140 3.77 1.50 -14.58
CA ALA A 140 4.55 0.84 -13.54
C ALA A 140 3.66 0.17 -12.47
N SER A 141 2.60 0.84 -12.03
CA SER A 141 1.61 0.27 -11.12
C SER A 141 0.87 -0.92 -11.73
N ALA A 142 0.52 -0.87 -13.02
CA ALA A 142 -0.09 -2.00 -13.71
C ALA A 142 0.89 -3.20 -13.80
N ALA A 143 2.17 -2.94 -14.08
CA ALA A 143 3.21 -3.97 -14.04
C ALA A 143 3.37 -4.58 -12.64
N LEU A 144 3.31 -3.75 -11.60
CA LEU A 144 3.38 -4.19 -10.20
C LEU A 144 2.19 -5.07 -9.82
N GLN A 145 0.99 -4.64 -10.21
CA GLN A 145 -0.23 -5.39 -10.03
C GLN A 145 -0.11 -6.76 -10.71
N HIS A 146 0.36 -6.80 -11.95
CA HIS A 146 0.53 -8.03 -12.70
C HIS A 146 1.56 -8.96 -12.05
N ALA A 147 2.72 -8.42 -11.63
CA ALA A 147 3.76 -9.18 -10.95
C ALA A 147 3.23 -9.85 -9.68
N PHE A 148 2.56 -9.11 -8.80
CA PHE A 148 1.98 -9.66 -7.58
C PHE A 148 0.77 -10.56 -7.83
N PHE A 149 -0.03 -10.28 -8.86
CA PHE A 149 -1.12 -11.17 -9.24
C PHE A 149 -0.59 -12.54 -9.63
N HIS A 150 0.45 -12.62 -10.47
CA HIS A 150 1.05 -13.90 -10.86
C HIS A 150 1.87 -14.55 -9.73
N GLY A 151 2.51 -13.74 -8.88
CA GLY A 151 3.22 -14.21 -7.68
C GLY A 151 2.31 -14.59 -6.49
N ARG A 152 0.99 -14.34 -6.57
CA ARG A 152 0.08 -14.49 -5.41
C ARG A 152 0.07 -15.89 -4.80
N ARG A 153 0.34 -16.93 -5.60
CA ARG A 153 0.37 -18.32 -5.09
C ARG A 153 1.49 -18.53 -4.09
N GLU A 154 2.67 -17.97 -4.37
CA GLU A 154 3.83 -17.99 -3.47
C GLU A 154 3.54 -17.20 -2.19
N LEU A 155 2.97 -15.99 -2.34
CA LEU A 155 2.54 -15.17 -1.21
C LEU A 155 1.54 -15.89 -0.31
N LEU A 156 0.54 -16.54 -0.89
CA LEU A 156 -0.47 -17.30 -0.15
C LEU A 156 0.13 -18.50 0.59
N GLN A 157 1.11 -19.19 0.00
CA GLN A 157 1.82 -20.29 0.68
C GLN A 157 2.60 -19.78 1.90
N ALA A 158 3.10 -18.54 1.85
CA ALA A 158 3.69 -17.84 2.99
C ALA A 158 2.63 -17.24 3.96
N GLY A 159 1.34 -17.45 3.70
CA GLY A 159 0.25 -16.90 4.50
C GLY A 159 0.03 -15.39 4.32
N ILE A 160 0.53 -14.80 3.22
CA ILE A 160 0.45 -13.37 2.94
C ILE A 160 -0.65 -13.11 1.92
N ARG A 161 -1.48 -12.10 2.18
CA ARG A 161 -2.49 -11.59 1.25
C ARG A 161 -1.98 -10.31 0.62
N VAL A 162 -2.25 -10.13 -0.67
CA VAL A 162 -1.92 -8.89 -1.38
C VAL A 162 -3.16 -8.40 -2.11
N ASN A 163 -3.53 -7.15 -1.95
CA ASN A 163 -4.67 -6.54 -2.66
C ASN A 163 -4.28 -5.14 -3.12
N PHE A 164 -5.01 -4.64 -4.12
CA PHE A 164 -4.72 -3.40 -4.79
C PHE A 164 -5.87 -2.40 -4.61
N LEU A 165 -5.53 -1.12 -4.50
CA LEU A 165 -6.46 -0.01 -4.44
C LEU A 165 -6.17 0.99 -5.54
N SER A 166 -7.21 1.52 -6.17
CA SER A 166 -7.10 2.65 -7.08
C SER A 166 -8.35 3.53 -6.99
N GLY A 167 -8.26 4.78 -7.42
CA GLY A 167 -9.33 5.77 -7.40
C GLY A 167 -8.90 7.11 -6.82
N GLU A 168 -9.45 8.19 -7.38
CA GLU A 168 -9.21 9.57 -6.91
C GLU A 168 -9.95 9.89 -5.60
N ASP A 169 -11.06 9.21 -5.34
CA ASP A 169 -11.96 9.46 -4.20
C ASP A 169 -11.69 8.50 -3.02
N LEU A 170 -10.46 7.99 -2.89
CA LEU A 170 -10.08 7.04 -1.84
C LEU A 170 -10.03 7.70 -0.45
N ASP A 171 -10.73 7.09 0.50
CA ASP A 171 -10.55 7.35 1.94
C ASP A 171 -9.88 6.14 2.63
N SER A 172 -9.74 6.22 3.95
CA SER A 172 -9.19 5.11 4.75
C SER A 172 -10.05 3.84 4.83
N GLY A 173 -11.33 3.88 4.46
CA GLY A 173 -12.27 2.77 4.63
C GLY A 173 -11.86 1.51 3.86
N PRO A 174 -11.67 1.59 2.53
CA PRO A 174 -11.15 0.49 1.71
C PRO A 174 -9.82 -0.07 2.21
N VAL A 175 -8.91 0.80 2.65
CA VAL A 175 -7.60 0.39 3.21
C VAL A 175 -7.80 -0.47 4.46
N LEU A 176 -8.61 -0.01 5.41
CA LEU A 176 -8.90 -0.75 6.64
C LEU A 176 -9.61 -2.08 6.35
N PHE A 177 -10.58 -2.08 5.43
CA PHE A 177 -11.26 -3.32 5.04
C PHE A 177 -10.27 -4.37 4.51
N LEU A 178 -9.38 -3.98 3.60
CA LEU A 178 -8.38 -4.88 3.02
C LEU A 178 -7.31 -5.31 4.03
N LEU A 179 -6.97 -4.47 5.02
CA LEU A 179 -6.06 -4.85 6.11
C LEU A 179 -6.70 -5.81 7.13
N SER A 180 -8.03 -5.77 7.29
CA SER A 180 -8.74 -6.54 8.31
C SER A 180 -8.91 -8.03 7.96
N GLU A 181 -9.35 -8.81 8.95
CA GLU A 181 -9.82 -10.20 8.77
C GLU A 181 -11.09 -10.31 7.91
N ALA A 182 -11.86 -9.22 7.76
CA ALA A 182 -13.08 -9.25 6.96
C ALA A 182 -12.79 -9.56 5.49
N SER A 183 -11.59 -9.25 5.01
CA SER A 183 -11.12 -9.54 3.64
C SER A 183 -10.21 -10.78 3.57
N ARG A 184 -10.21 -11.66 4.59
CA ARG A 184 -9.27 -12.82 4.68
C ARG A 184 -9.29 -13.75 3.47
N TRP A 185 -10.41 -13.79 2.75
CA TRP A 185 -10.61 -14.60 1.54
C TRP A 185 -10.22 -13.85 0.24
N MET A 186 -9.79 -12.60 0.34
CA MET A 186 -9.36 -11.77 -0.78
C MET A 186 -7.83 -11.70 -0.90
N THR A 187 -7.35 -11.98 -2.10
CA THR A 187 -5.96 -11.77 -2.52
C THR A 187 -5.92 -11.60 -4.04
N GLY A 188 -4.96 -10.84 -4.55
CA GLY A 188 -4.86 -10.45 -5.95
C GLY A 188 -6.01 -9.59 -6.47
N SER A 189 -6.87 -9.06 -5.60
CA SER A 189 -8.06 -8.29 -6.01
C SER A 189 -7.73 -6.80 -6.12
N LEU A 190 -8.26 -6.14 -7.15
CA LEU A 190 -8.24 -4.69 -7.31
C LEU A 190 -9.58 -4.10 -6.87
N MET A 191 -9.56 -3.21 -5.89
CA MET A 191 -10.72 -2.44 -5.46
C MET A 191 -10.59 -1.00 -5.99
N VAL A 192 -11.57 -0.58 -6.78
CA VAL A 192 -11.63 0.75 -7.38
C VAL A 192 -12.63 1.60 -6.61
N ALA A 193 -12.18 2.73 -6.06
CA ALA A 193 -13.01 3.70 -5.35
C ALA A 193 -13.12 5.00 -6.15
N ASP A 194 -13.98 4.97 -7.18
CA ASP A 194 -14.17 6.06 -8.14
C ASP A 194 -15.61 6.60 -8.16
N ARG A 195 -16.40 6.28 -7.12
CA ARG A 195 -17.84 6.58 -7.02
C ARG A 195 -18.66 6.06 -8.21
N GLY A 196 -18.22 4.97 -8.84
CA GLY A 196 -18.88 4.34 -9.98
C GLY A 196 -18.61 5.01 -11.32
N ARG A 197 -17.66 5.96 -11.40
CA ARG A 197 -17.32 6.65 -12.66
C ARG A 197 -16.75 5.71 -13.72
N GLY A 198 -16.03 4.67 -13.32
CA GLY A 198 -15.42 3.66 -14.19
C GLY A 198 -16.35 2.50 -14.53
N LEU A 199 -17.60 2.51 -14.08
CA LEU A 199 -18.58 1.49 -14.46
C LEU A 199 -18.85 1.59 -15.96
N ARG A 200 -18.37 0.59 -16.71
CA ARG A 200 -18.70 0.44 -18.12
C ARG A 200 -20.16 0.01 -18.21
N LYS A 201 -20.98 0.81 -18.90
CA LYS A 201 -22.33 0.38 -19.30
C LYS A 201 -22.16 -0.83 -20.21
N VAL A 202 -22.56 -2.01 -19.73
CA VAL A 202 -22.75 -3.18 -20.60
C VAL A 202 -24.14 -3.02 -21.21
N PRO A 203 -24.28 -2.85 -22.54
CA PRO A 203 -25.59 -2.85 -23.15
C PRO A 203 -26.23 -4.22 -22.90
N LEU A 204 -27.40 -4.22 -22.28
CA LEU A 204 -28.26 -5.40 -22.21
C LEU A 204 -28.87 -5.56 -23.61
N SER A 205 -28.34 -6.50 -24.37
CA SER A 205 -28.91 -6.99 -25.64
C SER A 205 -30.10 -7.91 -25.36
#